data_AF-X1A0U2-F1
#
_entry.id   AF-X1A0U2-F1
#
_cell.length_a   1.000
_cell.length_b   1.000
_cell.length_c   1.000
_cell.angle_alpha   90.00
_cell.angle_beta   90.00
_cell.angle_gamma   90.00
#
_symmetry.space_group_name_H-M   'P 1'
#
loop_
_entity.id
_entity.type
_entity.pdbx_description
1 polymer ?
#
loop_
_entity_poly.entity_id
_entity_poly.type
_entity_poly.pdbx_seq_one_letter_code
_entity_poly.pdbx_strand_id
1 'polypeptide(L)'
;IGIGYAHDQVKLVAQGYPLQITFPSEGTGYEVASISLIKGGPQPELAKKLYDWALTERAAEIYASVFVCPFLDVELKEGAIPISKVKTIVQDDVWAGANKDRLVAKWTSEVMGQ
;
A
#
# COMPACT_ATOMS: atom_id res chain seq x y z
N ILE A 1 18.36 5.55 9.17
CA ILE A 1 17.05 6.02 8.68
C ILE A 1 16.69 5.13 7.51
N GLY A 2 15.53 4.46 7.56
CA GLY A 2 15.02 3.62 6.48
C GLY A 2 13.71 4.18 5.95
N ILE A 3 13.41 3.92 4.68
CA ILE A 3 12.15 4.28 4.04
C ILE A 3 11.39 2.97 3.78
N GLY A 4 10.13 2.92 4.16
CA GLY A 4 9.29 1.73 3.95
C GLY A 4 7.84 2.01 4.30
N TYR A 5 6.98 1.03 4.08
CA TYR A 5 5.57 1.16 4.38
C TYR A 5 5.30 1.19 5.88
N ALA A 6 4.35 2.05 6.30
CA ALA A 6 4.02 2.21 7.71
C ALA A 6 3.53 0.90 8.35
N HIS A 7 2.71 0.10 7.65
CA HIS A 7 2.17 -1.15 8.19
C HIS A 7 3.26 -2.19 8.47
N ASP A 8 4.28 -2.29 7.61
CA ASP A 8 5.44 -3.15 7.84
C ASP A 8 6.26 -2.69 9.06
N GLN A 9 6.45 -1.38 9.20
CA GLN A 9 7.16 -0.82 10.34
C GLN A 9 6.40 -1.02 11.66
N VAL A 10 5.06 -0.86 11.65
CA VAL A 10 4.20 -1.13 12.80
C VAL A 10 4.33 -2.59 13.23
N LYS A 11 4.36 -3.53 12.27
CA LYS A 11 4.57 -4.95 12.55
C LYS A 11 5.91 -5.20 13.27
N LEU A 12 6.99 -4.54 12.85
CA LEU A 12 8.29 -4.65 13.50
C LEU A 12 8.26 -4.06 14.92
N VAL A 13 7.64 -2.90 15.11
CA VAL A 13 7.46 -2.31 16.47
C VAL A 13 6.67 -3.26 17.36
N ALA A 14 5.58 -3.84 16.87
CA ALA A 14 4.77 -4.81 17.60
C ALA A 14 5.52 -6.11 17.94
N GLN A 15 6.56 -6.45 17.18
CA GLN A 15 7.47 -7.57 17.46
C GLN A 15 8.58 -7.22 18.47
N GLY A 16 8.61 -5.98 18.97
CA GLY A 16 9.58 -5.53 19.97
C GLY A 16 10.87 -4.95 19.40
N TYR A 17 10.95 -4.71 18.09
CA TYR A 17 12.10 -4.04 17.50
C TYR A 17 12.13 -2.54 17.92
N PRO A 18 13.31 -1.98 18.25
CA PRO A 18 13.44 -0.62 18.75
C PRO A 18 13.39 0.41 17.61
N LEU A 19 12.26 0.50 16.93
CA LEU A 19 12.03 1.41 15.80
C LEU A 19 11.13 2.57 16.21
N GLN A 20 11.42 3.77 15.69
CA GLN A 20 10.54 4.92 15.77
C GLN A 20 9.99 5.23 14.39
N ILE A 21 8.67 5.18 14.25
CA ILE A 21 7.97 5.51 13.00
C ILE A 21 7.74 7.02 12.96
N THR A 22 8.07 7.65 11.84
CA THR A 22 7.82 9.07 11.59
C THR A 22 7.38 9.28 10.15
N PHE A 23 6.67 10.38 9.90
CA PHE A 23 6.27 10.81 8.56
C PHE A 23 6.94 12.15 8.26
N PRO A 24 7.43 12.36 7.02
CA PRO A 24 7.97 13.67 6.62
C PRO A 24 6.93 14.79 6.82
N SER A 25 7.38 15.94 7.33
CA SER A 25 6.50 17.06 7.71
C SER A 25 5.86 17.76 6.49
N GLU A 26 6.53 17.68 5.35
CA GLU A 26 6.12 18.17 4.06
C GLU A 26 4.93 17.36 3.52
N GLY A 27 4.84 16.09 3.92
CA GLY A 27 3.86 15.11 3.50
C GLY A 27 4.52 13.87 2.87
N THR A 28 3.72 12.84 2.59
CA THR A 28 4.19 11.58 2.00
C THR A 28 3.24 11.06 0.90
N GLY A 29 3.72 10.14 0.08
CA GLY A 29 2.89 9.30 -0.77
C GLY A 29 2.25 8.14 -0.01
N TYR A 30 1.37 7.42 -0.69
CA TYR A 30 0.78 6.17 -0.24
C TYR A 30 0.63 5.21 -1.43
N GLU A 31 0.21 3.98 -1.16
CA GLU A 31 -0.16 3.03 -2.21
C GLU A 31 -1.61 2.59 -2.02
N VAL A 32 -2.23 2.19 -3.13
CA VAL A 32 -3.51 1.48 -3.12
C VAL A 32 -3.26 0.10 -3.72
N ALA A 33 -3.13 -0.90 -2.85
CA ALA A 33 -3.04 -2.28 -3.27
C ALA A 33 -4.29 -2.65 -4.07
N SER A 34 -4.09 -3.07 -5.31
CA SER A 34 -5.18 -3.31 -6.27
C SER A 34 -5.16 -4.75 -6.74
N ILE A 35 -6.35 -5.28 -7.04
CA ILE A 35 -6.53 -6.61 -7.64
C ILE A 35 -7.08 -6.39 -9.05
N SER A 36 -6.72 -7.24 -10.01
CA SER A 36 -7.18 -7.16 -11.39
C SER A 36 -7.44 -8.54 -11.98
N LEU A 37 -8.48 -8.64 -12.81
CA LEU A 37 -8.75 -9.84 -13.60
C LEU A 37 -7.91 -9.83 -14.87
N ILE A 38 -7.27 -10.95 -15.19
CA ILE A 38 -6.46 -11.09 -16.40
C ILE A 38 -7.38 -11.33 -17.60
N LYS A 39 -7.25 -10.49 -18.63
CA LYS A 39 -7.99 -10.64 -19.89
C LYS A 39 -7.65 -11.97 -20.57
N GLY A 40 -8.66 -12.79 -20.85
CA GLY A 40 -8.48 -14.12 -21.46
C GLY A 40 -7.86 -15.16 -20.51
N GLY A 41 -7.88 -14.92 -19.20
CA GLY A 41 -7.41 -15.89 -18.21
C GLY A 41 -8.17 -17.22 -18.28
N PRO A 42 -7.55 -18.34 -17.81
CA PRO A 42 -8.06 -19.68 -18.05
C PRO A 42 -9.35 -20.03 -17.27
N GLN A 43 -9.62 -19.33 -16.17
CA GLN A 43 -10.77 -19.59 -15.29
C GLN A 43 -11.47 -18.28 -14.89
N PRO A 44 -12.14 -17.58 -15.85
CA PRO A 44 -12.68 -16.25 -15.60
C PRO A 44 -13.74 -16.22 -14.50
N GLU A 45 -14.62 -17.24 -14.44
CA GLU A 45 -15.68 -17.32 -13.43
C GLU A 45 -15.13 -17.50 -12.01
N LEU A 46 -14.12 -18.36 -11.83
CA LEU A 46 -13.50 -18.58 -10.53
C LEU A 46 -12.65 -17.39 -10.10
N ALA A 47 -11.93 -16.76 -11.03
CA ALA A 47 -11.20 -15.54 -10.77
C ALA A 47 -12.14 -14.41 -10.32
N LYS A 48 -13.30 -14.26 -10.97
CA LYS A 48 -14.30 -13.26 -10.58
C LYS A 48 -14.85 -13.53 -9.17
N LYS A 49 -15.15 -14.78 -8.83
CA LYS A 49 -15.60 -15.13 -7.47
C LYS A 49 -14.58 -14.73 -6.39
N LEU A 50 -13.29 -14.98 -6.64
CA LEU A 50 -12.23 -14.56 -5.72
C LEU A 50 -12.11 -13.04 -5.66
N TYR A 51 -12.16 -12.36 -6.81
CA TYR A 51 -12.13 -10.90 -6.90
C TYR A 51 -13.25 -10.27 -6.08
N ASP A 52 -14.50 -10.73 -6.26
CA ASP A 52 -15.66 -10.22 -5.54
C ASP A 52 -15.53 -10.50 -4.03
N TRP A 53 -15.08 -11.70 -3.64
CA TRP A 53 -14.86 -12.05 -2.23
C TRP A 53 -13.79 -11.18 -1.57
N ALA A 54 -12.69 -10.90 -2.27
CA ALA A 54 -11.59 -10.08 -1.77
C ALA A 54 -11.98 -8.62 -1.50
N LEU A 55 -13.14 -8.19 -2.01
CA LEU A 55 -13.72 -6.86 -1.79
C LEU A 55 -14.86 -6.85 -0.75
N THR A 56 -15.04 -7.93 0.00
CA THR A 56 -16.03 -8.01 1.08
C THR A 56 -15.49 -7.45 2.41
N GLU A 57 -16.40 -7.10 3.32
CA GLU A 57 -16.06 -6.74 4.70
C GLU A 57 -15.22 -7.82 5.39
N ARG A 58 -15.58 -9.10 5.20
CA ARG A 58 -14.81 -10.21 5.76
C ARG A 58 -13.36 -10.23 5.29
N ALA A 59 -13.10 -9.92 4.02
CA ALA A 59 -11.74 -9.80 3.50
C ALA A 59 -11.04 -8.56 4.10
N ALA A 60 -11.74 -7.43 4.22
CA ALA A 60 -11.23 -6.22 4.86
C ALA A 60 -10.79 -6.45 6.32
N GLU A 61 -11.59 -7.16 7.12
CA GLU A 61 -11.21 -7.57 8.49
C GLU A 61 -9.93 -8.40 8.51
N ILE A 62 -9.78 -9.35 7.57
CA ILE A 62 -8.57 -10.17 7.45
C ILE A 62 -7.36 -9.28 7.14
N TYR A 63 -7.49 -8.31 6.23
CA TYR A 63 -6.42 -7.36 5.93
C TYR A 63 -6.06 -6.49 7.15
N ALA A 64 -7.06 -6.00 7.88
CA ALA A 64 -6.86 -5.19 9.08
C ALA A 64 -6.10 -5.95 10.19
N SER A 65 -6.27 -7.28 10.26
CA SER A 65 -5.57 -8.14 11.24
C SER A 65 -4.04 -8.17 11.11
N VAL A 66 -3.51 -7.70 9.97
CA VAL A 66 -2.07 -7.61 9.67
C VAL A 66 -1.60 -6.17 9.48
N PHE A 67 -2.23 -5.21 10.19
CA PHE A 67 -1.87 -3.79 10.24
C PHE A 67 -2.09 -2.98 8.94
N VAL A 68 -2.66 -3.61 7.90
CA VAL A 68 -3.07 -2.91 6.68
C VAL A 68 -4.33 -2.08 6.97
N CYS A 69 -4.43 -0.89 6.38
CA CYS A 69 -5.67 -0.12 6.38
C CYS A 69 -6.49 -0.48 5.13
N PRO A 70 -7.60 -1.22 5.25
CA PRO A 70 -8.36 -1.66 4.09
C PRO A 70 -9.25 -0.55 3.52
N PHE A 71 -9.88 -0.84 2.39
CA PHE A 71 -10.76 0.05 1.63
C PHE A 71 -12.15 0.26 2.29
N LEU A 72 -12.51 -0.54 3.29
CA LEU A 72 -13.70 -0.38 4.12
C LEU A 72 -13.32 0.08 5.52
N ASP A 73 -14.22 0.79 6.18
CA ASP A 73 -14.06 1.16 7.58
C ASP A 73 -14.36 -0.05 8.46
N VAL A 74 -13.30 -0.69 8.96
CA VAL A 74 -13.33 -1.84 9.86
C VAL A 74 -12.36 -1.59 11.01
N GLU A 75 -12.53 -2.33 12.10
CA GLU A 75 -11.63 -2.21 13.25
C GLU A 75 -10.19 -2.54 12.86
N LEU A 76 -9.29 -1.56 13.06
CA LEU A 76 -7.88 -1.73 12.80
C LEU A 76 -7.19 -2.36 14.01
N LYS A 77 -6.21 -3.22 13.73
CA LYS A 77 -5.35 -3.78 14.77
C LYS A 77 -4.62 -2.68 15.53
N GLU A 78 -4.44 -2.89 16.83
CA GLU A 78 -3.71 -1.97 17.71
C GLU A 78 -2.34 -1.61 17.12
N GLY A 79 -2.02 -0.32 17.11
CA GLY A 79 -0.78 0.22 16.54
C GLY A 79 -0.84 0.54 15.05
N ALA A 80 -1.85 0.06 14.31
CA ALA A 80 -2.04 0.48 12.92
C ALA A 80 -2.29 1.99 12.82
N ILE A 81 -1.76 2.60 11.76
CA ILE A 81 -1.82 4.05 11.53
C ILE A 81 -2.78 4.29 10.36
N PRO A 82 -4.01 4.76 10.61
CA PRO A 82 -4.96 5.06 9.53
C PRO A 82 -4.44 6.21 8.67
N ILE A 83 -4.70 6.12 7.37
CA ILE A 83 -4.27 7.13 6.38
C ILE A 83 -4.79 8.53 6.72
N SER A 84 -5.96 8.65 7.37
CA SER A 84 -6.55 9.91 7.81
C SER A 84 -5.71 10.67 8.86
N LYS A 85 -4.76 10.00 9.52
CA LYS A 85 -3.80 10.60 10.46
C LYS A 85 -2.48 11.02 9.78
N VAL A 86 -2.33 10.77 8.49
CA VAL A 86 -1.10 11.03 7.73
C VAL A 86 -1.35 12.15 6.74
N LYS A 87 -0.45 13.14 6.71
CA LYS A 87 -0.46 14.18 5.68
C LYS A 87 0.01 13.58 4.36
N THR A 88 -0.93 13.26 3.47
CA THR A 88 -0.64 12.68 2.15
C THR A 88 -0.69 13.71 1.04
N ILE A 89 -0.01 13.41 -0.06
CA ILE A 89 -0.19 14.13 -1.32
C ILE A 89 -1.54 13.82 -1.95
N VAL A 90 -1.99 14.67 -2.87
CA VAL A 90 -3.03 14.30 -3.84
C VAL A 90 -2.37 13.43 -4.90
N GLN A 91 -2.63 12.14 -4.87
CA GLN A 91 -1.99 11.18 -5.76
C GLN A 91 -2.64 11.17 -7.15
N ASP A 92 -1.82 11.19 -8.20
CA ASP A 92 -2.23 11.02 -9.60
C ASP A 92 -1.56 9.76 -10.18
N ASP A 93 -2.25 8.63 -10.03
CA ASP A 93 -1.74 7.33 -10.49
C ASP A 93 -1.64 7.24 -12.02
N VAL A 94 -2.47 7.99 -12.75
CA VAL A 94 -2.45 8.01 -14.22
C VAL A 94 -1.19 8.73 -14.71
N TRP A 95 -0.89 9.90 -14.16
CA TRP A 95 0.34 10.62 -14.48
C TRP A 95 1.57 9.82 -14.06
N ALA A 96 1.56 9.22 -12.87
CA ALA A 96 2.66 8.41 -12.37
C ALA A 96 2.91 7.19 -13.28
N GLY A 97 1.86 6.49 -13.68
CA GLY A 97 1.93 5.38 -14.64
C GLY A 97 2.49 5.82 -15.99
N ALA A 98 2.00 6.93 -16.55
CA ALA A 98 2.48 7.46 -17.83
C ALA A 98 3.94 7.94 -17.79
N ASN A 99 4.46 8.29 -16.61
CA ASN A 99 5.82 8.79 -16.43
C ASN A 99 6.80 7.76 -15.84
N LYS A 100 6.34 6.54 -15.54
CA LYS A 100 7.12 5.51 -14.84
C LYS A 100 8.50 5.32 -15.47
N ASP A 101 8.56 5.03 -16.77
CA ASP A 101 9.81 4.70 -17.45
C ASP A 101 10.81 5.87 -17.41
N ARG A 102 10.32 7.09 -17.65
CA ARG A 102 11.13 8.32 -17.56
C ARG A 102 11.69 8.53 -16.16
N LEU A 103 10.87 8.33 -15.13
CA LEU A 103 11.27 8.57 -13.73
C LEU A 103 12.25 7.50 -13.23
N VAL A 104 12.00 6.22 -13.58
CA VAL A 104 12.91 5.12 -13.24
C VAL A 104 14.26 5.31 -13.93
N ALA A 105 14.28 5.62 -15.24
CA ALA A 105 15.52 5.87 -15.97
C ALA A 105 16.32 7.03 -15.37
N LYS A 106 15.64 8.13 -15.01
CA LYS A 106 16.28 9.26 -14.36
C LYS A 106 16.90 8.87 -13.01
N TRP A 107 16.17 8.13 -12.18
CA TRP A 107 16.68 7.68 -10.88
C TRP A 107 17.89 6.74 -11.02
N THR A 108 17.84 5.79 -11.95
CA THR A 108 18.96 4.88 -12.23
C THR A 108 20.22 5.67 -12.65
N SER A 109 20.06 6.63 -13.57
CA SER A 109 21.19 7.43 -14.06
C SER A 109 21.76 8.39 -13.00
N GLU A 110 20.91 9.13 -12.29
CA GLU A 110 21.35 10.23 -11.43
C GLU A 110 21.65 9.80 -9.98
N VAL A 111 20.99 8.74 -9.49
CA VAL A 111 21.08 8.32 -8.08
C VAL A 111 21.84 7.01 -7.92
N MET A 112 21.59 6.02 -8.78
CA MET A 112 22.35 4.76 -8.72
C MET A 112 23.69 4.84 -9.46
N GLY A 113 23.85 5.79 -10.37
CA GLY A 113 25.05 5.90 -11.22
C GLY A 113 25.22 4.71 -12.18
N GLN A 114 24.11 4.10 -12.61
CA GLN A 114 24.07 3.00 -13.57
C GLN A 114 23.59 3.47 -14.94
#